data_AF-A0A524IE15-F1
#
_entry.id   AF-A0A524IE15-F1
#
_cell.length_a   1.000
_cell.length_b   1.000
_cell.length_c   1.000
_cell.angle_alpha   90.00
_cell.angle_beta   90.00
_cell.angle_gamma   90.00
#
_symmetry.space_group_name_H-M   'P 1'
#
loop_
_entity.id
_entity.type
_entity.pdbx_description
1 polymer ?
#
loop_
_entity_poly.entity_id
_entity_poly.type
_entity_poly.pdbx_seq_one_letter_code
_entity_poly.pdbx_strand_id
1 'polypeptide(L)'
;MSRSSVRILSTIRRKAIQHTAPDRGRRSIEGRNIVEKIIKNHYVSGERKAGKEVAIRIDQTLTQDATGTMAYLQFEAMGVPRVKTEISVSYVDHNTLQEGFENADDHLYLQTVAAKHGVYYSRAGNGICHQVHLERFGAPGKTLLGSDSHTPTGGGIGMMAIGAGGLDVAVAMAGGPFFMTYPRVVKVNLTGSLKPWVSAKDVILKLLEILTTKGNVGCIIEYGGEGVATLSVPERATITNMGAELGVTTSLFPSDRVTKAFLKAQGRENQWVKLAADPTAKYERVIDID
;
A
#
# COMPACT_ATOMS: atom_id res chain seq x y z
N MET A 1 -28.11 30.42 69.82
CA MET A 1 -27.31 31.51 70.44
C MET A 1 -26.24 30.82 71.29
N SER A 2 -24.99 30.70 70.84
CA SER A 2 -23.94 31.69 71.10
C SER A 2 -22.77 31.56 70.11
N ARG A 3 -22.38 32.72 69.58
CA ARG A 3 -21.09 33.15 68.99
C ARG A 3 -19.91 32.85 69.96
N SER A 4 -18.62 32.75 69.66
CA SER A 4 -17.71 33.03 68.53
C SER A 4 -16.37 32.33 68.82
N SER A 5 -15.54 32.12 67.80
CA SER A 5 -14.16 32.68 67.71
C SER A 5 -13.16 31.76 67.01
N VAL A 6 -12.59 32.34 65.97
CA VAL A 6 -11.52 31.86 65.08
C VAL A 6 -10.17 31.81 65.82
N ARG A 7 -9.38 30.76 65.61
CA ARG A 7 -7.90 30.86 65.65
C ARG A 7 -7.26 29.88 64.66
N ILE A 8 -6.65 30.46 63.65
CA ILE A 8 -5.73 29.88 62.67
C ILE A 8 -4.40 29.62 63.38
N LEU A 9 -3.83 28.43 63.22
CA LEU A 9 -2.38 28.20 63.38
C LEU A 9 -1.95 27.04 62.47
N SER A 10 -1.01 27.38 61.60
CA SER A 10 -0.37 26.59 60.58
C SER A 10 0.43 25.43 61.17
N THR A 11 0.28 24.22 60.61
CA THR A 11 1.24 23.13 60.82
C THR A 11 1.65 22.58 59.45
N ILE A 12 2.84 22.98 59.04
CA ILE A 12 3.54 22.54 57.83
C ILE A 12 3.84 21.04 57.96
N ARG A 13 3.13 20.19 57.20
CA ARG A 13 3.50 18.79 57.01
C ARG A 13 4.70 18.70 56.06
N ARG A 14 5.86 18.29 56.60
CA ARG A 14 7.03 17.88 55.81
C ARG A 14 6.65 16.71 54.90
N LYS A 15 6.63 16.91 53.58
CA LYS A 15 6.63 15.82 52.60
C LYS A 15 8.01 15.16 52.65
N ALA A 16 8.05 13.89 53.03
CA ALA A 16 9.21 13.05 52.82
C ALA A 16 9.46 12.93 51.31
N ILE A 17 10.64 13.36 50.87
CA ILE A 17 11.15 13.12 49.52
C ILE A 17 11.54 11.65 49.47
N GLN A 18 10.66 10.81 48.92
CA GLN A 18 11.06 9.48 48.49
C GLN A 18 11.92 9.66 47.23
N HIS A 19 13.22 9.42 47.38
CA HIS A 19 14.11 9.20 46.25
C HIS A 19 13.66 7.93 45.52
N THR A 20 12.85 8.09 44.48
CA THR A 20 12.63 7.04 43.48
C THR A 20 13.93 6.88 42.69
N ALA A 21 14.53 5.70 42.76
CA ALA A 21 15.63 5.30 41.90
C ALA A 21 15.25 5.53 40.42
N PRO A 22 16.19 5.94 39.55
CA PRO A 22 15.90 6.10 38.14
C PRO A 22 15.46 4.74 37.57
N ASP A 23 14.23 4.71 37.07
CA ASP A 23 13.69 3.60 36.28
C ASP A 23 14.68 3.34 35.14
N ARG A 24 15.39 2.21 35.23
CA ARG A 24 16.31 1.77 34.18
C ARG A 24 15.45 1.35 33.00
N GLY A 25 15.16 2.34 32.16
CA GLY A 25 14.20 2.27 31.09
C GLY A 25 14.26 0.97 30.30
N ARG A 26 13.18 0.19 30.39
CA ARG A 26 12.73 -0.53 29.20
C ARG A 26 12.49 0.54 28.15
N ARG A 27 13.42 0.70 27.20
CA ARG A 27 13.08 1.37 25.93
C ARG A 27 11.86 0.63 25.41
N SER A 28 10.68 1.25 25.46
CA SER A 28 9.55 0.73 24.72
C SER A 28 10.02 0.67 23.27
N ILE A 29 10.11 -0.54 22.73
CA ILE A 29 10.43 -0.69 21.32
C ILE A 29 9.28 -0.02 20.59
N GLU A 30 9.58 1.09 19.92
CA GLU A 30 8.61 1.82 19.12
C GLU A 30 8.08 0.88 18.05
N GLY A 31 6.76 0.69 18.06
CA GLY A 31 6.08 -0.19 17.13
C GLY A 31 6.17 0.34 15.71
N ARG A 32 6.07 -0.56 14.73
CA ARG A 32 6.03 -0.21 13.31
C ARG A 32 4.62 -0.31 12.74
N ASN A 33 4.26 0.63 11.90
CA ASN A 33 3.08 0.48 11.03
C ASN A 33 3.36 -0.56 9.92
N ILE A 34 2.33 -0.96 9.16
CA ILE A 34 2.46 -1.99 8.12
C ILE A 34 3.40 -1.50 7.01
N VAL A 35 3.29 -0.24 6.60
CA VAL A 35 4.16 0.38 5.59
C VAL A 35 5.63 0.23 5.97
N GLU A 36 6.01 0.62 7.19
CA GLU A 36 7.37 0.51 7.70
C GLU A 36 7.87 -0.93 7.78
N LYS A 37 6.99 -1.88 8.10
CA LYS A 37 7.33 -3.32 8.11
C LYS A 37 7.64 -3.81 6.70
N ILE A 38 6.82 -3.45 5.72
CA ILE A 38 7.06 -3.82 4.32
C ILE A 38 8.33 -3.14 3.81
N ILE A 39 8.53 -1.83 4.00
CA ILE A 39 9.75 -1.13 3.59
C ILE A 39 10.98 -1.79 4.22
N LYS A 40 10.94 -2.12 5.51
CA LYS A 40 12.05 -2.80 6.19
C LYS A 40 12.43 -4.13 5.53
N ASN A 41 11.45 -4.93 5.09
CA ASN A 41 11.69 -6.24 4.48
C ASN A 41 12.18 -6.15 3.02
N HIS A 42 11.99 -4.99 2.39
CA HIS A 42 12.38 -4.72 1.00
C HIS A 42 13.50 -3.68 0.89
N TYR A 43 14.06 -3.21 2.01
CA TYR A 43 15.05 -2.15 2.03
C TYR A 43 16.33 -2.56 1.29
N VAL A 44 16.81 -1.67 0.41
CA VAL A 44 18.07 -1.83 -0.32
C VAL A 44 19.08 -0.79 0.14
N SER A 45 18.73 0.50 0.09
CA SER A 45 19.62 1.61 0.47
C SER A 45 18.84 2.90 0.80
N GLY A 46 19.54 3.96 1.18
CA GLY A 46 18.96 5.28 1.50
C GLY A 46 18.56 5.47 2.95
N GLU A 47 17.89 6.57 3.26
CA GLU A 47 17.53 6.97 4.62
C GLU A 47 16.06 6.65 4.94
N ARG A 48 15.83 5.92 6.04
CA ARG A 48 14.47 5.61 6.51
C ARG A 48 13.87 6.76 7.33
N LYS A 49 13.82 7.94 6.72
CA LYS A 49 13.35 9.19 7.31
C LYS A 49 12.48 9.92 6.32
N ALA A 50 11.28 10.31 6.73
CA ALA A 50 10.32 11.01 5.89
C ALA A 50 10.95 12.17 5.10
N GLY A 51 10.68 12.23 3.80
CA GLY A 51 11.22 13.24 2.90
C GLY A 51 12.65 12.96 2.38
N LYS A 52 13.31 11.90 2.84
CA LYS A 52 14.60 11.43 2.29
C LYS A 52 14.39 10.31 1.28
N GLU A 53 15.33 10.13 0.37
CA GLU A 53 15.28 9.04 -0.60
C GLU A 53 15.54 7.69 0.07
N VAL A 54 14.75 6.68 -0.33
CA VAL A 54 14.92 5.28 0.03
C VAL A 54 14.80 4.42 -1.22
N ALA A 55 15.60 3.36 -1.29
CA ALA A 55 15.53 2.38 -2.36
C ALA A 55 14.96 1.06 -1.80
N ILE A 56 13.96 0.50 -2.49
CA ILE A 56 13.34 -0.78 -2.12
C ILE A 56 13.37 -1.78 -3.27
N ARG A 57 13.43 -3.07 -2.94
CA ARG A 57 13.24 -4.16 -3.90
C ARG A 57 11.76 -4.26 -4.27
N ILE A 58 11.51 -4.52 -5.56
CA ILE A 58 10.20 -4.82 -6.10
C ILE A 58 10.06 -6.33 -6.29
N ASP A 59 9.02 -6.94 -5.71
CA ASP A 59 8.77 -8.37 -5.86
C ASP A 59 7.97 -8.66 -7.15
N GLN A 60 6.99 -7.81 -7.46
CA GLN A 60 6.09 -8.01 -8.59
C GLN A 60 6.03 -6.78 -9.50
N THR A 61 5.88 -6.99 -10.81
CA THR A 61 5.61 -5.90 -11.76
C THR A 61 4.36 -6.14 -12.60
N LEU A 62 3.74 -5.03 -13.01
CA LEU A 62 2.55 -4.99 -13.85
C LEU A 62 2.77 -3.99 -14.99
N THR A 63 2.49 -4.40 -16.21
CA THR A 63 2.37 -3.49 -17.36
C THR A 63 1.03 -3.69 -18.04
N GLN A 64 0.48 -2.65 -18.61
CA GLN A 64 -0.68 -2.71 -19.50
C GLN A 64 -0.27 -2.37 -20.94
N ASP A 65 -1.11 -2.64 -21.93
CA ASP A 65 -0.80 -2.57 -23.35
C ASP A 65 -0.44 -1.17 -23.87
N ALA A 66 -1.11 -0.12 -23.39
CA ALA A 66 -0.79 1.27 -23.75
C ALA A 66 0.56 1.79 -23.20
N THR A 67 1.07 1.27 -22.07
CA THR A 67 2.37 1.71 -21.50
C THR A 67 3.45 0.65 -21.54
N GLY A 68 3.08 -0.61 -21.78
CA GLY A 68 3.94 -1.78 -21.72
C GLY A 68 4.93 -1.84 -22.86
N THR A 69 4.52 -1.46 -24.09
CA THR A 69 5.42 -1.50 -25.25
C THR A 69 6.71 -0.72 -24.96
N MET A 70 6.58 0.49 -24.42
CA MET A 70 7.75 1.31 -24.08
C MET A 70 8.57 0.72 -22.93
N ALA A 71 7.90 0.21 -21.88
CA ALA A 71 8.58 -0.41 -20.75
C ALA A 71 9.42 -1.62 -21.18
N TYR A 72 8.91 -2.46 -22.08
CA TYR A 72 9.64 -3.62 -22.60
C TYR A 72 10.79 -3.23 -23.52
N LEU A 73 10.63 -2.21 -24.37
CA LEU A 73 11.74 -1.71 -25.20
C LEU A 73 12.89 -1.18 -24.34
N GLN A 74 12.56 -0.47 -23.25
CA GLN A 74 13.56 -0.02 -22.26
C GLN A 74 14.21 -1.21 -21.54
N PHE A 75 13.45 -2.23 -21.17
CA PHE A 75 13.96 -3.44 -20.54
C PHE A 75 14.90 -4.23 -21.47
N GLU A 76 14.53 -4.40 -22.75
CA GLU A 76 15.37 -5.05 -23.75
C GLU A 76 16.68 -4.28 -23.96
N ALA A 77 16.63 -2.95 -23.96
CA ALA A 77 17.81 -2.10 -24.07
C ALA A 77 18.79 -2.26 -22.89
N MET A 78 18.34 -2.71 -21.72
CA MET A 78 19.21 -3.03 -20.59
C MET A 78 19.99 -4.34 -20.79
N GLY A 79 19.67 -5.15 -21.80
CA GLY A 79 20.39 -6.39 -22.13
C GLY A 79 20.19 -7.52 -21.14
N VAL A 80 19.18 -7.44 -20.26
CA VAL A 80 18.88 -8.50 -19.29
C VAL A 80 18.10 -9.63 -19.97
N PRO A 81 18.55 -10.90 -19.91
CA PRO A 81 17.95 -11.97 -20.70
C PRO A 81 16.56 -12.40 -20.21
N ARG A 82 16.25 -12.28 -18.91
CA ARG A 82 14.94 -12.58 -18.31
C ARG A 82 14.69 -11.70 -17.11
N VAL A 83 13.42 -11.46 -16.80
CA VAL A 83 13.00 -10.70 -15.61
C VAL A 83 13.58 -11.30 -14.32
N LYS A 84 13.85 -10.44 -13.34
CA LYS A 84 14.46 -10.77 -12.04
C LYS A 84 13.50 -10.65 -10.85
N THR A 85 12.36 -10.01 -11.06
CA THR A 85 11.20 -9.98 -10.17
C THR A 85 10.61 -11.38 -9.99
N GLU A 86 9.90 -11.61 -8.89
CA GLU A 86 9.24 -12.89 -8.62
C GLU A 86 8.11 -13.15 -9.62
N ILE A 87 7.36 -12.09 -9.96
CA ILE A 87 6.27 -12.13 -10.96
C ILE A 87 6.32 -10.85 -11.78
N SER A 88 6.25 -10.98 -13.11
CA SER A 88 6.00 -9.86 -14.02
C SER A 88 4.85 -10.24 -14.93
N VAL A 89 3.90 -9.33 -15.12
CA VAL A 89 2.72 -9.59 -15.96
C VAL A 89 2.48 -8.44 -16.93
N SER A 90 2.30 -8.78 -18.20
CA SER A 90 1.82 -7.88 -19.25
C SER A 90 0.35 -8.13 -19.51
N TYR A 91 -0.48 -7.10 -19.33
CA TYR A 91 -1.92 -7.14 -19.55
C TYR A 91 -2.29 -6.45 -20.87
N VAL A 92 -3.27 -7.03 -21.56
CA VAL A 92 -3.94 -6.41 -22.70
C VAL A 92 -5.37 -6.09 -22.29
N ASP A 93 -5.62 -4.84 -21.90
CA ASP A 93 -6.90 -4.41 -21.35
C ASP A 93 -7.31 -2.97 -21.71
N HIS A 94 -6.41 -2.15 -22.25
CA HIS A 94 -6.70 -0.77 -22.67
C HIS A 94 -7.11 -0.68 -24.15
N ASN A 95 -6.48 -1.46 -25.03
CA ASN A 95 -6.68 -1.43 -26.48
C ASN A 95 -7.40 -2.69 -26.97
N THR A 96 -8.48 -3.07 -26.29
CA THR A 96 -9.26 -4.27 -26.62
C THR A 96 -10.05 -4.16 -27.92
N LEU A 97 -10.46 -2.94 -28.29
CA LEU A 97 -11.07 -2.65 -29.58
C LEU A 97 -9.95 -2.32 -30.59
N GLN A 98 -9.86 -3.14 -31.63
CA GLN A 98 -8.83 -3.04 -32.66
C GLN A 98 -9.37 -2.17 -33.80
N GLU A 99 -9.11 -0.86 -33.75
CA GLU A 99 -9.53 0.09 -34.81
C GLU A 99 -8.46 0.27 -35.91
N GLY A 100 -7.40 -0.56 -35.92
CA GLY A 100 -6.26 -0.49 -36.84
C GLY A 100 -5.30 -1.67 -36.67
N PHE A 101 -4.16 -1.63 -37.36
CA PHE A 101 -3.13 -2.69 -37.27
C PHE A 101 -2.18 -2.47 -36.10
N GLU A 102 -2.04 -1.22 -35.63
CA GLU A 102 -1.11 -0.80 -34.59
C GLU A 102 -1.34 -1.59 -33.30
N ASN A 103 -2.60 -1.72 -32.88
CA ASN A 103 -2.95 -2.49 -31.69
C ASN A 103 -2.65 -3.99 -31.85
N ALA A 104 -2.77 -4.54 -33.06
CA ALA A 104 -2.51 -5.96 -33.31
C ALA A 104 -1.00 -6.24 -33.27
N ASP A 105 -0.20 -5.34 -33.85
CA ASP A 105 1.26 -5.40 -33.82
C ASP A 105 1.80 -5.22 -32.41
N ASP A 106 1.28 -4.25 -31.65
CA ASP A 106 1.64 -4.04 -30.25
C ASP A 106 1.32 -5.28 -29.41
N HIS A 107 0.14 -5.89 -29.59
CA HIS A 107 -0.25 -7.07 -28.83
C HIS A 107 0.63 -8.28 -29.18
N LEU A 108 1.00 -8.44 -30.44
CA LEU A 108 1.93 -9.47 -30.88
C LEU A 108 3.33 -9.24 -30.31
N TYR A 109 3.81 -8.00 -30.31
CA TYR A 109 5.05 -7.63 -29.65
C TYR A 109 5.02 -7.97 -28.16
N LEU A 110 3.97 -7.55 -27.44
CA LEU A 110 3.81 -7.85 -26.00
C LEU A 110 3.75 -9.34 -25.71
N GLN A 111 3.09 -10.13 -26.57
CA GLN A 111 3.06 -11.59 -26.44
C GLN A 111 4.45 -12.21 -26.63
N THR A 112 5.18 -11.78 -27.65
CA THR A 112 6.50 -12.35 -28.00
C THR A 112 7.58 -11.92 -27.03
N VAL A 113 7.61 -10.66 -26.59
CA VAL A 113 8.54 -10.15 -25.59
C VAL A 113 8.30 -10.81 -24.23
N ALA A 114 7.03 -11.05 -23.88
CA ALA A 114 6.70 -11.76 -22.65
C ALA A 114 7.21 -13.21 -22.67
N ALA A 115 6.98 -13.93 -23.77
CA ALA A 115 7.50 -15.28 -23.97
C ALA A 115 9.03 -15.34 -23.92
N LYS A 116 9.71 -14.37 -24.55
CA LYS A 116 11.18 -14.27 -24.57
C LYS A 116 11.78 -14.06 -23.18
N HIS A 117 11.18 -13.21 -22.37
CA HIS A 117 11.76 -12.75 -21.10
C HIS A 117 11.18 -13.39 -19.83
N GLY A 118 10.22 -14.32 -19.97
CA GLY A 118 9.62 -15.04 -18.85
C GLY A 118 8.56 -14.23 -18.09
N VAL A 119 7.83 -13.38 -18.81
CA VAL A 119 6.73 -12.57 -18.27
C VAL A 119 5.41 -13.30 -18.53
N TYR A 120 4.47 -13.23 -17.60
CA TYR A 120 3.11 -13.71 -17.84
C TYR A 120 2.39 -12.78 -18.81
N TYR A 121 1.81 -13.33 -19.87
CA TYR A 121 0.99 -12.57 -20.81
C TYR A 121 -0.49 -12.81 -20.53
N SER A 122 -1.22 -11.75 -20.18
CA SER A 122 -2.67 -11.76 -20.04
C SER A 122 -3.32 -11.18 -21.29
N ARG A 123 -3.81 -12.07 -22.15
CA ARG A 123 -4.49 -11.74 -23.41
C ARG A 123 -5.73 -10.85 -23.22
N ALA A 124 -6.12 -10.20 -24.30
CA ALA A 124 -7.36 -9.43 -24.40
C ALA A 124 -8.57 -10.25 -23.93
N GLY A 125 -9.45 -9.60 -23.18
CA GLY A 125 -10.68 -10.21 -22.64
C GLY A 125 -10.53 -10.99 -21.34
N ASN A 126 -9.31 -11.15 -20.80
CA ASN A 126 -9.11 -11.76 -19.47
C ASN A 126 -9.58 -10.86 -18.32
N GLY A 127 -9.64 -9.53 -18.54
CA GLY A 127 -10.09 -8.55 -17.56
C GLY A 127 -9.06 -7.44 -17.31
N ILE A 128 -9.50 -6.42 -16.56
CA ILE A 128 -8.68 -5.25 -16.20
C ILE A 128 -7.50 -5.69 -15.33
N CYS A 129 -6.31 -5.17 -15.65
CA CYS A 129 -5.02 -5.54 -15.11
C CYS A 129 -5.03 -5.62 -13.58
N HIS A 130 -5.52 -4.60 -12.90
CA HIS A 130 -5.55 -4.54 -11.43
C HIS A 130 -6.42 -5.62 -10.79
N GLN A 131 -7.59 -5.90 -11.39
CA GLN A 131 -8.50 -6.93 -10.90
C GLN A 131 -7.89 -8.32 -11.09
N VAL A 132 -7.37 -8.60 -12.28
CA VAL A 132 -6.73 -9.87 -12.59
C VAL A 132 -5.48 -10.07 -11.71
N HIS A 133 -4.69 -9.02 -11.49
CA HIS A 133 -3.52 -9.08 -10.64
C HIS A 133 -3.89 -9.39 -9.19
N LEU A 134 -4.88 -8.68 -8.64
CA LEU A 134 -5.40 -8.91 -7.29
C LEU A 134 -5.87 -10.37 -7.09
N GLU A 135 -6.59 -10.92 -8.06
CA GLU A 135 -7.13 -12.28 -7.99
C GLU A 135 -6.07 -13.38 -8.15
N ARG A 136 -5.11 -13.20 -9.06
CA ARG A 136 -4.21 -14.28 -9.51
C ARG A 136 -2.79 -14.20 -8.95
N PHE A 137 -2.28 -13.01 -8.66
CA PHE A 137 -0.86 -12.81 -8.35
C PHE A 137 -0.61 -12.05 -7.05
N GLY A 138 -1.52 -11.16 -6.65
CA GLY A 138 -1.34 -10.28 -5.50
C GLY A 138 -1.22 -11.05 -4.20
N ALA A 139 -0.22 -10.70 -3.39
CA ALA A 139 0.11 -11.40 -2.15
C ALA A 139 0.43 -10.41 -1.01
N PRO A 140 -0.16 -10.58 0.19
CA PRO A 140 0.03 -9.66 1.30
C PRO A 140 1.51 -9.49 1.66
N GLY A 141 1.95 -8.24 1.80
CA GLY A 141 3.28 -7.87 2.29
C GLY A 141 4.35 -7.81 1.22
N LYS A 142 3.99 -8.10 -0.04
CA LYS A 142 4.83 -7.93 -1.21
C LYS A 142 4.76 -6.50 -1.76
N THR A 143 5.79 -6.11 -2.48
CA THR A 143 5.84 -4.86 -3.26
C THR A 143 5.43 -5.11 -4.72
N LEU A 144 4.60 -4.23 -5.27
CA LEU A 144 4.19 -4.23 -6.67
C LEU A 144 4.48 -2.87 -7.29
N LEU A 145 5.14 -2.87 -8.45
CA LEU A 145 5.35 -1.66 -9.26
C LEU A 145 4.65 -1.83 -10.61
N GLY A 146 3.76 -0.91 -10.94
CA GLY A 146 2.96 -0.99 -12.16
C GLY A 146 3.08 0.24 -13.04
N SER A 147 3.09 0.06 -14.36
CA SER A 147 3.09 1.17 -15.33
C SER A 147 1.70 1.80 -15.52
N ASP A 148 0.92 1.84 -14.44
CA ASP A 148 -0.45 2.35 -14.39
C ASP A 148 -0.72 3.02 -13.04
N SER A 149 -1.46 4.15 -13.05
CA SER A 149 -1.71 4.96 -11.85
C SER A 149 -2.56 4.24 -10.80
N HIS A 150 -3.42 3.30 -11.19
CA HIS A 150 -4.34 2.59 -10.32
C HIS A 150 -3.78 1.29 -9.74
N THR A 151 -2.48 1.04 -9.93
CA THR A 151 -1.73 -0.04 -9.27
C THR A 151 -1.97 -0.13 -7.74
N PRO A 152 -2.21 0.97 -6.99
CA PRO A 152 -2.64 0.93 -5.58
C PRO A 152 -3.85 0.03 -5.27
N THR A 153 -4.63 -0.42 -6.26
CA THR A 153 -5.65 -1.48 -6.09
C THR A 153 -5.12 -2.70 -5.33
N GLY A 154 -3.86 -3.10 -5.56
CA GLY A 154 -3.23 -4.22 -4.83
C GLY A 154 -3.16 -4.00 -3.30
N GLY A 155 -3.24 -2.76 -2.83
CA GLY A 155 -3.32 -2.43 -1.41
C GLY A 155 -4.50 -3.07 -0.67
N GLY A 156 -5.59 -3.41 -1.38
CA GLY A 156 -6.76 -4.06 -0.78
C GLY A 156 -6.47 -5.45 -0.18
N ILE A 157 -5.42 -6.12 -0.65
CA ILE A 157 -4.94 -7.41 -0.12
C ILE A 157 -3.71 -7.26 0.81
N GLY A 158 -3.29 -6.02 1.08
CA GLY A 158 -2.14 -5.70 1.92
C GLY A 158 -0.79 -5.70 1.20
N MET A 159 -0.77 -5.45 -0.11
CA MET A 159 0.46 -5.15 -0.85
C MET A 159 0.84 -3.68 -0.70
N MET A 160 2.13 -3.38 -0.88
CA MET A 160 2.55 -2.01 -1.19
C MET A 160 2.65 -1.88 -2.72
N ALA A 161 1.56 -1.45 -3.33
CA ALA A 161 1.39 -1.43 -4.78
C ALA A 161 1.43 0.01 -5.32
N ILE A 162 2.41 0.34 -6.16
CA ILE A 162 2.75 1.71 -6.53
C ILE A 162 2.68 1.85 -8.05
N GLY A 163 2.01 2.91 -8.52
CA GLY A 163 2.06 3.31 -9.93
C GLY A 163 3.35 4.08 -10.22
N ALA A 164 4.03 3.75 -11.31
CA ALA A 164 5.29 4.38 -11.72
C ALA A 164 5.41 4.46 -13.25
N GLY A 165 6.46 5.13 -13.72
CA GLY A 165 6.75 5.19 -15.15
C GLY A 165 7.26 3.83 -15.69
N GLY A 166 7.13 3.63 -17.01
CA GLY A 166 7.61 2.41 -17.67
C GLY A 166 9.10 2.11 -17.43
N LEU A 167 9.92 3.16 -17.28
CA LEU A 167 11.35 3.00 -17.02
C LEU A 167 11.62 2.42 -15.63
N ASP A 168 10.94 2.90 -14.59
CA ASP A 168 11.10 2.36 -13.23
C ASP A 168 10.65 0.90 -13.18
N VAL A 169 9.57 0.56 -13.91
CA VAL A 169 9.11 -0.83 -14.05
C VAL A 169 10.13 -1.68 -14.79
N ALA A 170 10.75 -1.17 -15.87
CA ALA A 170 11.82 -1.85 -16.59
C ALA A 170 13.05 -2.10 -15.70
N VAL A 171 13.47 -1.10 -14.92
CA VAL A 171 14.57 -1.22 -13.95
C VAL A 171 14.24 -2.27 -12.89
N ALA A 172 13.02 -2.27 -12.36
CA ALA A 172 12.57 -3.29 -11.41
C ALA A 172 12.59 -4.70 -12.02
N MET A 173 12.08 -4.86 -13.25
CA MET A 173 12.16 -6.13 -13.99
C MET A 173 13.61 -6.58 -14.20
N ALA A 174 14.55 -5.65 -14.39
CA ALA A 174 15.99 -5.93 -14.52
C ALA A 174 16.67 -6.28 -13.18
N GLY A 175 15.96 -6.17 -12.05
CA GLY A 175 16.48 -6.44 -10.71
C GLY A 175 17.08 -5.21 -10.02
N GLY A 176 16.93 -4.03 -10.62
CA GLY A 176 17.27 -2.76 -9.97
C GLY A 176 16.27 -2.39 -8.87
N PRO A 177 16.67 -1.59 -7.88
CA PRO A 177 15.76 -1.11 -6.85
C PRO A 177 14.86 0.02 -7.39
N PHE A 178 13.70 0.18 -6.76
CA PHE A 178 12.84 1.34 -6.97
C PHE A 178 13.19 2.42 -5.95
N PHE A 179 13.48 3.63 -6.43
CA PHE A 179 13.78 4.79 -5.61
C PHE A 179 12.51 5.59 -5.36
N MET A 180 12.27 5.92 -4.10
CA MET A 180 11.13 6.73 -3.69
C MET A 180 11.49 7.63 -2.53
N THR A 181 10.71 8.70 -2.34
CA THR A 181 10.74 9.45 -1.09
C THR A 181 10.19 8.59 0.02
N TYR A 182 10.95 8.40 1.10
CA TYR A 182 10.50 7.68 2.28
C TYR A 182 9.21 8.32 2.79
N PRO A 183 8.14 7.53 2.92
CA PRO A 183 6.81 8.07 3.02
C PRO A 183 6.53 8.61 4.42
N ARG A 184 5.64 9.60 4.48
CA ARG A 184 4.87 9.85 5.69
C ARG A 184 3.66 8.93 5.69
N VAL A 185 3.27 8.39 6.85
CA VAL A 185 2.17 7.42 6.93
C VAL A 185 0.99 8.06 7.65
N VAL A 186 -0.14 8.14 6.95
CA VAL A 186 -1.41 8.62 7.49
C VAL A 186 -2.30 7.42 7.77
N LYS A 187 -2.79 7.30 9.01
CA LYS A 187 -3.77 6.27 9.36
C LYS A 187 -5.17 6.76 9.03
N VAL A 188 -5.93 5.98 8.28
CA VAL A 188 -7.38 6.12 8.22
C VAL A 188 -8.00 5.07 9.15
N ASN A 189 -8.61 5.52 10.23
CA ASN A 189 -9.24 4.68 11.24
C ASN A 189 -10.74 4.56 10.94
N LEU A 190 -11.14 3.39 10.45
CA LEU A 190 -12.52 3.06 10.11
C LEU A 190 -13.23 2.44 11.32
N THR A 191 -14.37 3.00 11.72
CA THR A 191 -15.26 2.45 12.75
C THR A 191 -16.58 1.99 12.14
N GLY A 192 -17.39 1.25 12.92
CA GLY A 192 -18.72 0.83 12.47
C GLY A 192 -18.70 -0.13 11.28
N SER A 193 -19.72 0.00 10.44
CA SER A 193 -19.92 -0.82 9.23
C SER A 193 -20.75 -0.06 8.21
N LEU A 194 -20.55 -0.33 6.91
CA LEU A 194 -21.34 0.28 5.84
C LEU A 194 -22.85 0.07 6.08
N LYS A 195 -23.59 1.18 6.10
CA LYS A 195 -25.06 1.19 6.24
C LYS A 195 -25.72 0.84 4.90
N PRO A 196 -27.01 0.46 4.89
CA PRO A 196 -27.74 0.27 3.63
C PRO A 196 -27.58 1.48 2.70
N TRP A 197 -27.32 1.21 1.42
CA TRP A 197 -27.03 2.21 0.37
C TRP A 197 -25.70 2.96 0.50
N VAL A 198 -24.84 2.59 1.44
CA VAL A 198 -23.45 3.07 1.53
C VAL A 198 -22.53 1.96 1.07
N SER A 199 -21.54 2.32 0.26
CA SER A 199 -20.57 1.41 -0.34
C SER A 199 -19.13 1.81 0.04
N ALA A 200 -18.18 0.93 -0.25
CA ALA A 200 -16.76 1.23 -0.10
C ALA A 200 -16.31 2.45 -0.95
N LYS A 201 -17.02 2.73 -2.06
CA LYS A 201 -16.77 3.92 -2.88
C LYS A 201 -17.06 5.21 -2.09
N ASP A 202 -18.07 5.21 -1.24
CA ASP A 202 -18.44 6.39 -0.45
C ASP A 202 -17.36 6.72 0.59
N VAL A 203 -16.67 5.71 1.14
CA VAL A 203 -15.53 5.90 2.06
C VAL A 203 -14.40 6.67 1.39
N ILE A 204 -13.99 6.26 0.18
CA ILE A 204 -12.89 6.92 -0.53
C ILE A 204 -13.30 8.27 -1.10
N LEU A 205 -14.57 8.47 -1.48
CA LEU A 205 -15.09 9.78 -1.83
C LEU A 205 -15.10 10.73 -0.62
N LYS A 206 -15.41 10.22 0.58
CA LYS A 206 -15.30 11.02 1.80
C LYS A 206 -13.86 11.40 2.11
N LEU A 207 -12.92 10.48 1.90
CA LEU A 207 -11.49 10.80 2.01
C LEU A 207 -11.03 11.83 0.98
N LEU A 208 -11.54 11.76 -0.25
CA LEU A 208 -11.26 12.75 -1.29
C LEU A 208 -11.73 14.16 -0.89
N GLU A 209 -12.87 14.27 -0.23
CA GLU A 209 -13.34 15.55 0.36
C GLU A 209 -12.35 16.07 1.43
N ILE A 210 -11.82 15.19 2.28
CA ILE A 210 -10.95 15.57 3.42
C ILE A 210 -9.51 15.89 2.97
N LEU A 211 -8.95 15.07 2.09
CA LEU A 211 -7.53 15.11 1.70
C LEU A 211 -7.31 15.89 0.40
N THR A 212 -8.36 16.08 -0.41
CA THR A 212 -8.31 16.71 -1.73
C THR A 212 -7.37 15.97 -2.71
N THR A 213 -7.15 16.55 -3.89
CA THR A 213 -6.26 15.99 -4.93
C THR A 213 -4.81 16.50 -4.82
N LYS A 214 -4.50 17.40 -3.86
CA LYS A 214 -3.20 18.06 -3.74
C LYS A 214 -2.67 18.02 -2.32
N GLY A 215 -1.34 18.05 -2.19
CA GLY A 215 -0.65 18.13 -0.89
C GLY A 215 -0.28 16.77 -0.27
N ASN A 216 -0.64 15.67 -0.91
CA ASN A 216 -0.43 14.31 -0.38
C ASN A 216 0.78 13.59 -0.98
N VAL A 217 1.62 14.28 -1.76
CA VAL A 217 2.85 13.71 -2.35
C VAL A 217 3.79 13.19 -1.24
N GLY A 218 4.29 11.98 -1.42
CA GLY A 218 5.15 11.29 -0.45
C GLY A 218 4.40 10.80 0.80
N CYS A 219 3.07 10.72 0.74
CA CYS A 219 2.23 10.13 1.77
C CYS A 219 1.78 8.72 1.35
N ILE A 220 1.68 7.79 2.29
CA ILE A 220 0.98 6.51 2.13
C ILE A 220 -0.15 6.44 3.16
N ILE A 221 -1.33 6.02 2.70
CA ILE A 221 -2.46 5.78 3.59
C ILE A 221 -2.45 4.33 4.07
N GLU A 222 -2.51 4.15 5.38
CA GLU A 222 -2.70 2.85 6.02
C GLU A 222 -4.10 2.80 6.65
N TYR A 223 -4.94 1.88 6.16
CA TYR A 223 -6.28 1.69 6.71
C TYR A 223 -6.23 0.79 7.95
N GLY A 224 -6.93 1.19 9.01
CA GLY A 224 -7.03 0.45 10.27
C GLY A 224 -8.36 0.69 10.95
N GLY A 225 -8.50 0.22 12.19
CA GLY A 225 -9.76 0.30 12.94
C GLY A 225 -10.62 -0.95 12.79
N GLU A 226 -11.67 -1.03 13.59
CA GLU A 226 -12.56 -2.21 13.65
C GLU A 226 -13.38 -2.40 12.37
N GLY A 227 -13.75 -1.30 11.70
CA GLY A 227 -14.54 -1.31 10.47
C GLY A 227 -13.82 -1.97 9.29
N VAL A 228 -12.49 -2.09 9.33
CA VAL A 228 -11.74 -2.84 8.32
C VAL A 228 -12.23 -4.28 8.19
N ALA A 229 -12.56 -4.92 9.32
CA ALA A 229 -12.98 -6.32 9.34
C ALA A 229 -14.37 -6.54 8.71
N THR A 230 -15.12 -5.46 8.44
CA THR A 230 -16.45 -5.53 7.81
C THR A 230 -16.37 -5.41 6.28
N LEU A 231 -15.23 -4.99 5.73
CA LEU A 231 -15.01 -4.82 4.29
C LEU A 231 -14.37 -6.06 3.67
N SER A 232 -14.94 -6.53 2.56
CA SER A 232 -14.36 -7.55 1.68
C SER A 232 -13.09 -7.05 0.97
N VAL A 233 -12.26 -7.96 0.44
CA VAL A 233 -11.06 -7.56 -0.33
C VAL A 233 -11.40 -6.71 -1.56
N PRO A 234 -12.43 -7.02 -2.37
CA PRO A 234 -12.85 -6.14 -3.48
C PRO A 234 -13.30 -4.73 -3.04
N GLU A 235 -13.98 -4.62 -1.88
CA GLU A 235 -14.33 -3.32 -1.29
C GLU A 235 -13.09 -2.54 -0.85
N ARG A 236 -12.15 -3.21 -0.18
CA ARG A 236 -10.85 -2.62 0.19
C ARG A 236 -10.08 -2.17 -1.05
N ALA A 237 -10.07 -2.99 -2.10
CA ALA A 237 -9.41 -2.67 -3.36
C ALA A 237 -10.05 -1.47 -4.07
N THR A 238 -11.38 -1.30 -3.97
CA THR A 238 -12.08 -0.10 -4.47
C THR A 238 -11.58 1.16 -3.76
N ILE A 239 -11.41 1.08 -2.43
CA ILE A 239 -10.88 2.18 -1.63
C ILE A 239 -9.43 2.48 -1.99
N THR A 240 -8.57 1.46 -2.11
CA THR A 240 -7.14 1.69 -2.39
C THR A 240 -6.88 2.10 -3.83
N ASN A 241 -7.69 1.61 -4.79
CA ASN A 241 -7.68 1.99 -6.20
C ASN A 241 -7.82 3.50 -6.36
N MET A 242 -8.88 4.07 -5.79
CA MET A 242 -9.14 5.50 -5.88
C MET A 242 -8.30 6.34 -4.89
N GLY A 243 -7.36 5.69 -4.20
CA GLY A 243 -6.28 6.40 -3.51
C GLY A 243 -5.40 7.17 -4.49
N ALA A 244 -5.32 6.76 -5.76
CA ALA A 244 -4.59 7.48 -6.80
C ALA A 244 -5.07 8.94 -6.96
N GLU A 245 -6.38 9.18 -6.91
CA GLU A 245 -7.00 10.51 -7.01
C GLU A 245 -6.66 11.43 -5.83
N LEU A 246 -6.26 10.88 -4.68
CA LEU A 246 -5.81 11.66 -3.53
C LEU A 246 -4.39 12.21 -3.73
N GLY A 247 -3.65 11.74 -4.73
CA GLY A 247 -2.24 12.11 -4.94
C GLY A 247 -1.28 11.50 -3.90
N VAL A 248 -1.69 10.43 -3.22
CA VAL A 248 -0.81 9.64 -2.35
C VAL A 248 0.06 8.70 -3.18
N THR A 249 1.19 8.27 -2.63
CA THR A 249 2.08 7.30 -3.30
C THR A 249 1.40 5.94 -3.48
N THR A 250 0.69 5.49 -2.44
CA THR A 250 -0.16 4.29 -2.46
C THR A 250 -1.02 4.29 -1.20
N SER A 251 -1.88 3.28 -1.06
CA SER A 251 -2.61 3.01 0.17
C SER A 251 -2.83 1.52 0.36
N LEU A 252 -2.94 1.03 1.60
CA LEU A 252 -3.08 -0.40 1.86
C LEU A 252 -3.85 -0.73 3.14
N PHE A 253 -4.49 -1.91 3.12
CA PHE A 253 -5.17 -2.51 4.25
C PHE A 253 -4.30 -3.57 4.95
N PRO A 254 -4.59 -3.93 6.20
CA PRO A 254 -4.02 -5.11 6.84
C PRO A 254 -4.43 -6.39 6.12
N SER A 255 -3.59 -7.42 6.29
CA SER A 255 -3.92 -8.78 5.88
C SER A 255 -4.42 -9.59 7.07
N ASP A 256 -5.71 -9.89 7.04
CA ASP A 256 -6.49 -10.46 8.12
C ASP A 256 -7.25 -11.72 7.67
N ARG A 257 -8.25 -12.15 8.46
CA ARG A 257 -9.09 -13.31 8.12
C ARG A 257 -9.87 -13.14 6.82
N VAL A 258 -10.25 -11.91 6.46
CA VAL A 258 -10.98 -11.62 5.22
C VAL A 258 -10.03 -11.79 4.04
N THR A 259 -8.79 -11.31 4.20
CA THR A 259 -7.73 -11.52 3.21
C THR A 259 -7.42 -13.00 3.00
N LYS A 260 -7.35 -13.76 4.10
CA LYS A 260 -7.18 -15.22 4.05
C LYS A 260 -8.33 -15.90 3.30
N ALA A 261 -9.57 -15.54 3.60
CA ALA A 261 -10.75 -16.10 2.96
C ALA A 261 -10.78 -15.80 1.45
N PHE A 262 -10.42 -14.58 1.04
CA PHE A 262 -10.30 -14.21 -0.37
C PHE A 262 -9.23 -15.04 -1.09
N LEU A 263 -8.01 -15.13 -0.53
CA LEU A 263 -6.94 -15.95 -1.10
C LEU A 263 -7.34 -17.43 -1.20
N LYS A 264 -8.02 -17.96 -0.19
CA LYS A 264 -8.56 -19.32 -0.21
C LYS A 264 -9.58 -19.53 -1.33
N ALA A 265 -10.51 -18.59 -1.52
CA ALA A 265 -11.48 -18.65 -2.61
C ALA A 265 -10.81 -18.61 -4.00
N GLN A 266 -9.63 -17.99 -4.10
CA GLN A 266 -8.79 -18.00 -5.30
C GLN A 266 -7.87 -19.23 -5.42
N GLY A 267 -7.92 -20.19 -4.50
CA GLY A 267 -7.02 -21.35 -4.46
C GLY A 267 -5.58 -21.04 -4.05
N ARG A 268 -5.34 -19.88 -3.41
CA ARG A 268 -4.02 -19.34 -3.05
C ARG A 268 -3.84 -19.12 -1.54
N GLU A 269 -4.52 -19.92 -0.70
CA GLU A 269 -4.47 -19.78 0.77
C GLU A 269 -3.04 -19.85 1.32
N ASN A 270 -2.14 -20.59 0.67
CA ASN A 270 -0.73 -20.74 1.04
C ASN A 270 0.09 -19.43 0.90
N GLN A 271 -0.41 -18.43 0.18
CA GLN A 271 0.23 -17.12 0.04
C GLN A 271 -0.21 -16.13 1.13
N TRP A 272 -1.15 -16.53 2.00
CA TRP A 272 -1.63 -15.64 3.06
C TRP A 272 -0.57 -15.45 4.15
N VAL A 273 -0.32 -14.18 4.49
CA VAL A 273 0.52 -13.78 5.60
C VAL A 273 -0.25 -12.75 6.42
N LYS A 274 -0.32 -12.95 7.74
CA LYS A 274 -0.94 -11.96 8.64
C LYS A 274 -0.11 -10.67 8.65
N LEU A 275 -0.75 -9.54 8.38
CA LEU A 275 -0.13 -8.21 8.44
C LEU A 275 -0.99 -7.29 9.28
N ALA A 276 -0.36 -6.72 10.31
CA ALA A 276 -0.98 -5.76 11.22
C ALA A 276 0.08 -4.78 11.71
N ALA A 277 -0.31 -3.54 11.96
CA ALA A 277 0.53 -2.58 12.66
C ALA A 277 0.80 -3.04 14.10
N ASP A 278 1.95 -2.66 14.65
CA ASP A 278 2.20 -2.83 16.08
C ASP A 278 1.29 -1.89 16.90
N PRO A 279 0.84 -2.26 18.11
CA PRO A 279 -0.05 -1.43 18.91
C PRO A 279 0.51 -0.03 19.24
N THR A 280 1.84 0.10 19.28
CA THR A 280 2.55 1.35 19.57
C THR A 280 3.06 2.07 18.32
N ALA A 281 2.61 1.65 17.13
CA ALA A 281 2.97 2.29 15.87
C ALA A 281 2.53 3.75 15.82
N LYS A 282 3.42 4.62 15.32
CA LYS A 282 3.13 6.03 15.10
C LYS A 282 2.75 6.32 13.67
N TYR A 283 1.95 7.37 13.51
CA TYR A 283 1.49 7.89 12.24
C TYR A 283 1.69 9.40 12.26
N GLU A 284 1.91 10.00 11.09
CA GLU A 284 1.98 11.46 10.96
C GLU A 284 0.65 12.10 11.37
N ARG A 285 -0.44 11.48 10.91
CA ARG A 285 -1.81 11.94 11.15
C ARG A 285 -2.73 10.72 11.24
N VAL A 286 -3.79 10.85 12.01
CA VAL A 286 -4.93 9.90 12.05
C VAL A 286 -6.17 10.64 11.55
N ILE A 287 -6.95 9.99 10.70
CA ILE A 287 -8.24 10.46 10.20
C ILE A 287 -9.28 9.40 10.56
N ASP A 288 -10.29 9.78 11.34
CA ASP A 288 -11.37 8.89 11.73
C ASP A 288 -12.56 9.01 10.76
N ILE A 289 -13.11 7.87 10.34
CA ILE A 289 -14.32 7.76 9.51
C ILE A 289 -15.23 6.70 10.14
N ASP A 290 -16.49 7.08 10.36
CA ASP A 290 -17.57 6.22 10.87
C ASP A 290 -18.58 5.87 9.77
#